data_AF-A0A6H1ZZT9-F1
#
_entry.id   AF-A0A6H1ZZT9-F1
#
_cell.length_a   1.000
_cell.length_b   1.000
_cell.length_c   1.000
_cell.angle_alpha   90.00
_cell.angle_beta   90.00
_cell.angle_gamma   90.00
#
_symmetry.space_group_name_H-M   'P 1'
#
loop_
_entity.id
_entity.type
_entity.pdbx_description
1 polymer ?
#
loop_
_entity_poly.entity_id
_entity_poly.type
_entity_poly.pdbx_seq_one_letter_code
_entity_poly.pdbx_strand_id
1 'polypeptide(L)'
;MGLSILLTTLVPLILPAALDVGKSIISKFTGIAMDAPKNFKERIEESKADTERLQALAKLDAPVGTPSQWVIDLRASFRYITVGLMVLAAIGYFMLPIEMQSIPGQELFSKMASAGTFFIIGERLNLGLKRLK
;
A
#
# COMPACT_ATOMS: atom_id res chain seq x y z
N MET A 1 4.20 -21.00 -27.89
CA MET A 1 4.01 -19.58 -27.49
C MET A 1 3.67 -19.39 -26.01
N GLY A 2 3.06 -20.37 -25.31
CA GLY A 2 2.75 -20.22 -23.87
C GLY A 2 3.93 -20.36 -22.89
N LEU A 3 4.87 -21.26 -23.17
CA LEU A 3 6.03 -21.50 -22.28
C LEU A 3 6.97 -20.27 -22.22
N SER A 4 7.12 -19.55 -23.33
CA SER A 4 7.92 -18.32 -23.42
C SER A 4 7.35 -17.20 -22.56
N ILE A 5 6.02 -17.03 -22.54
CA ILE A 5 5.34 -16.00 -21.74
C ILE A 5 5.48 -16.32 -20.25
N LEU A 6 5.33 -17.59 -19.85
CA LEU A 6 5.52 -18.01 -18.46
C LEU A 6 6.96 -17.80 -17.99
N LEU A 7 7.97 -18.22 -18.75
CA LEU A 7 9.36 -17.98 -18.32
C LEU A 7 9.72 -16.49 -18.30
N THR A 8 9.33 -15.70 -19.31
CA THR A 8 9.70 -14.28 -19.36
C THR A 8 8.98 -13.40 -18.34
N THR A 9 7.82 -13.81 -17.81
CA THR A 9 7.08 -13.08 -16.76
C THR A 9 7.34 -13.61 -15.35
N LEU A 10 7.54 -14.91 -15.18
CA LEU A 10 7.80 -15.53 -13.88
C LEU A 10 9.26 -15.38 -13.44
N VAL A 11 10.22 -15.42 -14.38
CA VAL A 11 11.64 -15.31 -14.05
C VAL A 11 11.96 -13.94 -13.39
N PRO A 12 11.54 -12.78 -13.92
CA PRO A 12 11.76 -11.48 -13.26
C PRO A 12 11.04 -11.34 -11.91
N LEU A 13 9.92 -12.05 -11.73
CA LEU A 13 9.13 -12.02 -10.49
C LEU A 13 9.78 -12.85 -9.37
N ILE A 14 10.45 -13.95 -9.73
CA ILE A 14 11.07 -14.89 -8.79
C ILE A 14 12.52 -14.52 -8.49
N LEU A 15 13.22 -13.87 -9.43
CA LEU A 15 14.61 -13.41 -9.25
C LEU A 15 14.86 -12.62 -7.95
N PRO A 16 14.08 -11.58 -7.60
CA PRO A 16 14.33 -10.83 -6.37
C PRO A 16 14.21 -11.73 -5.13
N ALA A 17 13.19 -12.58 -5.05
CA ALA A 17 13.00 -13.50 -3.94
C ALA A 17 14.11 -14.57 -3.86
N ALA A 18 14.61 -15.06 -5.00
CA ALA A 18 15.70 -16.03 -5.05
C ALA A 18 17.04 -15.41 -4.63
N LEU A 19 17.29 -14.16 -5.00
CA LEU A 19 18.47 -13.40 -4.58
C LEU A 19 18.48 -13.13 -3.08
N ASP A 20 17.33 -12.80 -2.49
CA ASP A 20 17.20 -12.56 -1.05
C ASP A 20 17.43 -13.85 -0.24
N VAL A 21 16.96 -15.00 -0.73
CA VAL A 21 17.27 -16.31 -0.12
C VAL A 21 18.75 -16.65 -0.25
N GLY A 22 19.37 -16.38 -1.41
CA GLY A 22 20.80 -16.58 -1.63
C GLY A 22 21.66 -15.75 -0.68
N LYS A 23 21.37 -14.45 -0.53
CA LYS A 23 22.06 -13.55 0.41
C LYS A 23 21.85 -13.96 1.87
N SER A 24 20.66 -14.44 2.23
CA SER A 24 20.37 -14.97 3.57
C SER A 24 21.18 -16.24 3.89
N ILE A 25 21.37 -17.14 2.92
CA ILE A 25 22.20 -18.35 3.09
C ILE A 25 23.68 -18.00 3.15
N ILE A 26 24.15 -17.12 2.26
CA ILE A 26 25.56 -16.69 2.21
C ILE A 26 25.93 -15.91 3.49
N SER A 27 25.05 -15.06 4.00
CA SER A 27 25.29 -14.30 5.24
C SER A 27 25.29 -15.15 6.51
N LYS A 28 24.59 -16.30 6.49
CA LYS A 28 24.66 -17.32 7.55
C LYS A 28 25.95 -18.13 7.51
N PHE A 29 26.47 -18.40 6.30
CA PHE A 29 27.66 -19.23 6.13
C PHE A 29 28.98 -18.44 6.25
N THR A 30 28.99 -17.18 5.85
CA THR A 30 30.19 -16.32 5.88
C THR A 30 30.31 -15.47 7.14
N GLY A 31 29.26 -15.39 7.98
CA GLY A 31 29.21 -14.51 9.14
C GLY A 31 29.16 -13.00 8.80
N ILE A 32 29.47 -12.63 7.56
CA ILE A 32 29.39 -11.28 7.02
C ILE A 32 27.92 -10.97 6.73
N ALA A 33 27.38 -9.97 7.41
CA ALA A 33 26.00 -9.54 7.26
C ALA A 33 25.81 -8.84 5.90
N MET A 34 25.22 -9.54 4.93
CA MET A 34 24.86 -8.92 3.64
C MET A 34 23.36 -8.61 3.53
N ASP A 35 22.55 -8.97 4.53
CA ASP A 35 21.13 -8.66 4.58
C ASP A 35 20.62 -8.64 6.03
N ALA A 36 19.86 -7.59 6.34
CA ALA A 36 19.17 -7.26 7.58
C ALA A 36 20.03 -6.84 8.81
N PRO A 37 19.59 -5.80 9.56
CA PRO A 37 20.25 -5.33 10.77
C PRO A 37 20.33 -6.47 11.80
N LYS A 38 21.57 -6.85 12.13
CA LYS A 38 21.88 -8.02 12.97
C LYS A 38 21.69 -7.75 14.47
N ASN A 39 21.55 -6.49 14.89
CA ASN A 39 21.45 -6.12 16.30
C ASN A 39 20.12 -5.44 16.64
N PHE A 40 19.54 -5.78 17.78
CA PHE A 40 18.35 -5.12 18.33
C PHE A 40 18.50 -3.59 18.37
N LYS A 41 19.71 -3.08 18.63
CA LYS A 41 20.00 -1.64 18.61
C LYS A 41 19.83 -1.00 17.23
N GLU A 42 20.33 -1.64 16.19
CA GLU A 42 20.24 -1.15 14.80
C GLU A 42 18.79 -1.18 14.30
N ARG A 43 18.01 -2.20 14.67
CA ARG A 43 16.56 -2.24 14.43
C ARG A 43 15.79 -1.13 15.13
N ILE A 44 16.20 -0.78 16.35
CA ILE A 44 15.59 0.32 17.11
C ILE A 44 15.94 1.68 16.46
N GLU A 45 17.17 1.84 15.98
CA GLU A 45 17.60 3.05 15.26
C GLU A 45 16.86 3.20 13.92
N GLU A 46 16.72 2.13 13.15
CA GLU A 46 15.93 2.12 11.91
C GLU A 46 14.45 2.47 12.20
N SER A 47 13.86 1.84 13.22
CA SER A 47 12.47 2.14 13.62
C SER A 47 12.29 3.58 14.08
N LYS A 48 13.29 4.16 14.77
CA LYS A 48 13.27 5.57 15.17
C LYS A 48 13.35 6.48 13.95
N ALA A 49 14.25 6.21 13.02
CA ALA A 49 14.36 6.99 11.78
C ALA A 49 13.05 6.98 10.98
N ASP A 50 12.39 5.82 10.88
CA ASP A 50 11.07 5.69 10.25
C ASP A 50 10.00 6.51 10.99
N THR A 51 9.99 6.46 12.33
CA THR A 51 9.02 7.25 13.12
C THR A 51 9.26 8.75 13.01
N GLU A 52 10.52 9.19 12.99
CA GLU A 52 10.89 10.60 12.82
C GLU A 52 10.50 11.11 11.43
N ARG A 53 10.71 10.29 10.39
CA ARG A 53 10.26 10.61 9.03
C ARG A 53 8.73 10.74 8.96
N LEU A 54 7.99 9.82 9.57
CA LEU A 54 6.53 9.89 9.63
C LEU A 54 6.06 11.11 10.41
N GLN A 55 6.72 11.46 11.52
CA GLN A 55 6.41 12.66 12.27
C GLN A 55 6.73 13.94 11.49
N ALA A 56 7.82 13.99 10.72
CA ALA A 56 8.16 15.11 9.87
C ALA A 56 7.12 15.31 8.76
N LEU A 57 6.68 14.22 8.11
CA LEU A 57 5.59 14.26 7.13
C LEU A 57 4.26 14.71 7.75
N ALA A 58 3.91 14.18 8.92
CA ALA A 58 2.70 14.59 9.63
C ALA A 58 2.72 16.07 10.04
N LYS A 59 3.89 16.62 10.39
CA LYS A 59 4.06 18.05 10.67
C LYS A 59 3.89 18.91 9.42
N LEU A 60 4.29 18.42 8.24
CA LEU A 60 4.06 19.10 6.96
C LEU A 60 2.56 19.10 6.59
N ASP A 61 1.83 18.05 6.97
CA ASP A 61 0.37 17.96 6.78
C ASP A 61 -0.44 18.74 7.83
N ALA A 62 0.19 19.30 8.86
CA ALA A 62 -0.49 20.12 9.87
C ALA A 62 -0.77 21.53 9.31
N PRO A 63 -2.00 22.06 9.47
CA PRO A 63 -2.29 23.43 9.05
C PRO A 63 -1.52 24.43 9.92
N VAL A 64 -0.80 25.35 9.28
CA VAL A 64 -0.05 26.42 9.97
C VAL A 64 -1.01 27.57 10.30
N GLY A 65 -1.10 27.97 11.57
CA GLY A 65 -1.98 29.04 12.07
C GLY A 65 -3.29 28.54 12.69
N THR A 66 -4.33 29.37 12.69
CA THR A 66 -5.69 29.05 13.17
C THR A 66 -6.66 28.92 11.98
N PRO A 67 -6.66 27.79 11.26
CA PRO A 67 -7.60 27.56 10.17
C PRO A 67 -9.05 27.52 10.69
N SER A 68 -9.99 27.97 9.85
CA SER A 68 -11.42 27.86 10.15
C SER A 68 -11.86 26.40 10.31
N GLN A 69 -12.75 26.14 11.27
CA GLN A 69 -13.17 24.79 11.68
C GLN A 69 -13.65 23.91 10.52
N TRP A 70 -14.38 24.46 9.54
CA TRP A 70 -14.85 23.69 8.38
C TRP A 70 -13.71 23.12 7.51
N VAL A 71 -12.54 23.79 7.45
CA VAL A 71 -11.36 23.31 6.70
C VAL A 71 -10.73 22.14 7.42
N ILE A 72 -10.70 22.19 8.76
CA ILE A 72 -10.20 21.11 9.61
C ILE A 72 -11.11 19.89 9.42
N ASP A 73 -12.43 20.08 9.50
CA ASP A 73 -13.41 19.01 9.37
C ASP A 73 -13.37 18.39 7.97
N LEU A 74 -13.23 19.20 6.91
CA LEU A 74 -13.08 18.72 5.54
C LEU A 74 -11.76 17.95 5.34
N ARG A 75 -10.65 18.43 5.89
CA ARG A 75 -9.34 17.73 5.85
C ARG A 75 -9.35 16.43 6.66
N ALA A 76 -10.09 16.36 7.76
CA ALA A 76 -10.22 15.13 8.51
C ALA A 76 -11.11 14.11 7.79
N SER A 77 -12.14 14.58 7.08
CA SER A 77 -13.16 13.73 6.46
C SER A 77 -12.93 13.39 4.98
N PHE A 78 -12.07 14.12 4.24
CA PHE A 78 -11.94 13.96 2.78
C PHE A 78 -11.72 12.51 2.36
N ARG A 79 -10.87 11.77 3.09
CA ARG A 79 -10.52 10.39 2.77
C ARG A 79 -11.75 9.49 2.81
N TYR A 80 -12.60 9.67 3.81
CA TYR A 80 -13.83 8.90 3.98
C TYR A 80 -14.92 9.33 2.99
N ILE A 81 -15.07 10.64 2.78
CA ILE A 81 -16.06 11.19 1.84
C ILE A 81 -15.73 10.74 0.41
N THR A 82 -14.49 10.90 -0.05
CA THR A 82 -14.08 10.53 -1.41
C THR A 82 -14.28 9.04 -1.68
N VAL A 83 -13.87 8.18 -0.75
CA VAL A 83 -14.05 6.73 -0.93
C VAL A 83 -15.52 6.34 -0.84
N GLY A 84 -16.29 6.95 0.06
CA GLY A 84 -17.74 6.77 0.12
C GLY A 84 -18.42 7.11 -1.21
N LEU A 85 -18.06 8.24 -1.82
CA LEU A 85 -18.57 8.64 -3.13
C LEU A 85 -18.15 7.66 -4.24
N MET A 86 -16.91 7.16 -4.24
CA MET A 86 -16.46 6.17 -5.22
C MET A 86 -17.22 4.85 -5.11
N VAL A 87 -17.48 4.39 -3.88
CA VAL A 87 -18.27 3.17 -3.64
C VAL A 87 -19.73 3.38 -4.05
N LEU A 88 -20.33 4.51 -3.69
CA LEU A 88 -21.70 4.85 -4.11
C LEU A 88 -21.83 4.98 -5.63
N ALA A 89 -20.84 5.57 -6.30
CA ALA A 89 -20.81 5.64 -7.76
C ALA A 89 -20.73 4.25 -8.40
N ALA A 90 -19.92 3.35 -7.83
CA ALA A 90 -19.85 1.97 -8.30
C ALA A 90 -21.17 1.22 -8.10
N ILE A 91 -21.79 1.33 -6.92
CA ILE A 91 -23.11 0.75 -6.65
C ILE A 91 -24.16 1.31 -7.62
N GLY A 92 -24.16 2.63 -7.83
CA GLY A 92 -25.05 3.31 -8.76
C GLY A 92 -24.90 2.80 -10.19
N TYR A 93 -23.67 2.56 -10.64
CA TYR A 93 -23.41 1.98 -11.95
C TYR A 93 -23.97 0.55 -12.09
N PHE A 94 -23.80 -0.30 -11.07
CA PHE A 94 -24.33 -1.66 -11.08
C PHE A 94 -25.85 -1.74 -10.97
N MET A 95 -26.52 -0.68 -10.51
CA MET A 95 -27.98 -0.58 -10.48
C MET A 95 -28.60 -0.20 -11.84
N LEU A 96 -27.79 0.21 -12.82
CA LEU A 96 -28.28 0.53 -14.17
C LEU A 96 -28.73 -0.73 -14.92
N PRO A 97 -29.66 -0.61 -15.90
CA PRO A 97 -30.03 -1.72 -16.79
C PRO A 97 -28.80 -2.31 -17.49
N ILE A 98 -28.79 -3.64 -17.69
CA ILE A 98 -27.65 -4.39 -18.23
C ILE A 98 -27.25 -3.85 -19.62
N GLU A 99 -28.21 -3.34 -20.40
CA GLU A 99 -27.97 -2.76 -21.72
C GLU A 99 -27.11 -1.49 -21.67
N MET A 100 -27.11 -0.79 -20.53
CA MET A 100 -26.28 0.40 -20.29
C MET A 100 -24.95 0.06 -19.59
N GLN A 101 -24.75 -1.19 -19.17
CA GLN A 101 -23.53 -1.63 -18.52
C GLN A 101 -22.51 -2.10 -19.56
N SER A 102 -21.49 -1.29 -19.78
CA SER A 102 -20.32 -1.67 -20.56
C SER A 102 -19.30 -2.44 -19.70
N ILE A 103 -18.62 -3.43 -20.30
CA ILE A 103 -17.51 -4.18 -19.66
C ILE A 103 -16.41 -3.23 -19.15
N PRO A 104 -15.94 -2.22 -19.93
CA PRO A 104 -14.95 -1.27 -19.45
C PRO A 104 -15.43 -0.46 -18.24
N GLY A 105 -16.71 -0.09 -18.20
CA GLY A 105 -17.28 0.63 -17.07
C GLY A 105 -17.32 -0.24 -15.81
N GLN A 106 -17.71 -1.50 -15.91
CA GLN A 106 -17.73 -2.43 -14.76
C GLN A 106 -16.33 -2.57 -14.14
N GLU A 107 -15.29 -2.72 -14.97
CA GLU A 107 -13.91 -2.76 -14.49
C GLU A 107 -13.48 -1.46 -13.82
N LEU A 108 -13.79 -0.31 -14.44
CA LEU A 108 -13.40 1.01 -13.93
C LEU A 108 -13.99 1.25 -12.54
N PHE A 109 -15.30 1.12 -12.39
CA PHE A 109 -15.98 1.37 -11.12
C PHE A 109 -15.54 0.39 -10.03
N SER A 110 -15.32 -0.88 -10.38
CA SER A 110 -14.83 -1.89 -9.43
C SER A 110 -13.39 -1.61 -8.98
N LYS A 111 -12.50 -1.22 -9.90
CA LYS A 111 -11.11 -0.86 -9.60
C LYS A 111 -11.04 0.41 -8.76
N MET A 112 -11.87 1.41 -9.03
CA MET A 112 -11.92 2.65 -8.24
C MET A 112 -12.43 2.39 -6.81
N ALA A 113 -13.51 1.62 -6.65
CA ALA A 113 -14.04 1.29 -5.33
C ALA A 113 -13.05 0.44 -4.50
N SER A 114 -12.42 -0.57 -5.12
CA SER A 114 -11.41 -1.41 -4.46
C SER A 114 -10.14 -0.62 -4.10
N ALA A 115 -9.64 0.22 -5.01
CA ALA A 115 -8.50 1.09 -4.74
C ALA A 115 -8.78 2.10 -3.61
N GLY A 116 -9.96 2.72 -3.60
CA GLY A 116 -10.38 3.62 -2.53
C GLY A 116 -10.50 2.92 -1.18
N THR A 117 -11.05 1.71 -1.15
CA THR A 117 -11.16 0.90 0.08
C THR A 117 -9.78 0.50 0.60
N PHE A 118 -8.87 0.11 -0.31
CA PHE A 118 -7.47 -0.16 0.03
C PHE A 118 -6.74 1.10 0.49
N PHE A 119 -7.07 2.28 -0.05
CA PHE A 119 -6.53 3.54 0.45
C PHE A 119 -6.91 3.76 1.91
N ILE A 120 -8.09 3.38 2.40
CA ILE A 120 -8.48 3.52 3.83
C ILE A 120 -7.86 2.44 4.71
N ILE A 121 -7.94 1.18 4.29
CA ILE A 121 -7.65 0.02 5.15
C ILE A 121 -6.22 -0.51 4.94
N GLY A 122 -5.60 -0.24 3.80
CA GLY A 122 -4.38 -0.90 3.33
C GLY A 122 -3.19 -0.78 4.28
N GLU A 123 -3.00 0.37 4.94
CA GLU A 123 -1.92 0.53 5.91
C GLU A 123 -2.14 -0.31 7.18
N ARG A 124 -3.39 -0.37 7.66
CA ARG A 124 -3.77 -1.21 8.80
C ARG A 124 -3.68 -2.69 8.45
N LEU A 125 -4.05 -3.06 7.22
CA LEU A 125 -3.92 -4.42 6.70
C LEU A 125 -2.45 -4.85 6.63
N ASN A 126 -1.57 -3.99 6.11
CA ASN A 126 -0.15 -4.26 5.97
C ASN A 126 0.56 -4.38 7.33
N LEU A 127 0.21 -3.52 8.29
CA LEU A 127 0.70 -3.63 9.66
C LEU A 127 0.23 -4.91 10.36
N GLY A 128 -1.01 -5.34 10.12
CA GLY A 128 -1.53 -6.63 10.60
C GLY A 128 -0.78 -7.82 9.99
N LEU A 129 -0.50 -7.79 8.69
CA LEU A 129 0.25 -8.83 7.98
C LEU A 129 1.71 -8.93 8.45
N LYS A 130 2.36 -7.80 8.74
CA LYS A 130 3.72 -7.78 9.28
C LYS A 130 3.82 -8.35 10.70
N ARG A 131 2.75 -8.29 11.51
CA ARG A 131 2.72 -8.95 12.84
C ARG A 131 2.56 -10.47 12.77
N LEU A 132 2.08 -11.01 11.64
CA LEU A 132 1.88 -12.44 11.43
C LEU A 132 3.12 -13.15 10.87
N LYS A 133 4.16 -12.40 10.46
CA LYS A 133 5.48 -12.90 10.07
C LYS A 133 6.45 -12.76 11.23
#